data_AF-A0A2C6L7A7-F1
#
_entry.id   AF-A0A2C6L7A7-F1
#
_cell.length_a   1.000
_cell.length_b   1.000
_cell.length_c   1.000
_cell.angle_alpha   90.00
_cell.angle_beta   90.00
_cell.angle_gamma   90.00
#
_symmetry.space_group_name_H-M   'P 1'
#
loop_
_entity.id
_entity.type
_entity.pdbx_description
1 polymer ?
#
loop_
_entity_poly.entity_id
_entity_poly.type
_entity_poly.pdbx_seq_one_letter_code
_entity_poly.pdbx_strand_id
1 'polypeptide(L)'
;MKIFPLFFLLATTRGPASAFARRAGGADPSTGEGEAAASGEWKKPTPLTSSRVQRQLDQLCAKRFQELCTNDGLQLYCGKTAVARKGRGSALQEQKEWRCYDDAALSESSADMWCTDDCGVLFPCVGSVDPQNSIHTTVESLGAELVDKVAEHCSPHQKILNDYCTNLKGNWVARRGVSRGGGKTPWRCYDVGKLDYNLSSDCLNNCGKPGTCRGGRARGEEPLVEEIDYVEIEEAQRLLDGAQTCDVGLVCVRTLKNPPKCVTEKEASGEEHITEEEEASELKALKEPAGNSENQFPTPLSVLSLFSEESRRPPKGPADAAPTPDDSDSSSQSGEVIESLQHLLDARCAQEFEWLCKEKKLLVFCDARAVVARKDMGVGRGEPGPLWRCVMKVDMQTSGKSFCVDNCGIEYPCPGHFDPTTTVHAKWPGIVAVIEENQRAFCGKQNGYVRLDEA
;
A
#
# COMPACT_ATOMS: atom_id res chain seq x y z
N MET A 1 -22.52 -59.37 -35.49
CA MET A 1 -23.47 -58.53 -36.24
C MET A 1 -23.53 -57.16 -35.56
N LYS A 2 -23.23 -56.09 -36.32
CA LYS A 2 -23.37 -54.63 -36.05
C LYS A 2 -22.51 -54.08 -34.90
N ILE A 3 -21.40 -53.33 -35.07
CA ILE A 3 -20.95 -52.24 -35.98
C ILE A 3 -21.51 -50.82 -35.66
N PHE A 4 -20.53 -49.93 -35.45
CA PHE A 4 -20.40 -48.45 -35.48
C PHE A 4 -20.59 -47.58 -34.21
N PRO A 5 -19.68 -46.60 -33.95
CA PRO A 5 -19.55 -45.78 -32.75
C PRO A 5 -20.01 -44.31 -32.95
N LEU A 6 -20.03 -43.51 -31.87
CA LEU A 6 -20.19 -42.05 -31.94
C LEU A 6 -18.84 -41.35 -31.77
N PHE A 7 -18.42 -40.65 -32.82
CA PHE A 7 -17.38 -39.63 -32.84
C PHE A 7 -17.93 -38.31 -32.30
N PHE A 8 -17.19 -37.63 -31.42
CA PHE A 8 -17.36 -36.20 -31.17
C PHE A 8 -16.16 -35.46 -31.75
N LEU A 9 -16.41 -34.64 -32.78
CA LEU A 9 -15.48 -33.66 -33.34
C LEU A 9 -15.50 -32.40 -32.45
N LEU A 10 -14.35 -32.02 -31.88
CA LEU A 10 -14.11 -30.67 -31.38
C LEU A 10 -13.34 -29.90 -32.45
N ALA A 11 -14.01 -28.91 -33.04
CA ALA A 11 -13.44 -27.97 -33.99
C ALA A 11 -12.59 -26.93 -33.24
N THR A 12 -11.30 -26.87 -33.53
CA THR A 12 -10.41 -25.78 -33.12
C THR A 12 -10.48 -24.65 -34.14
N THR A 13 -11.04 -23.50 -33.78
CA THR A 13 -10.93 -22.27 -34.57
C THR A 13 -9.64 -21.54 -34.20
N ARG A 14 -8.72 -21.45 -35.17
CA ARG A 14 -7.53 -20.59 -35.13
C ARG A 14 -7.94 -19.14 -35.40
N GLY A 15 -7.71 -18.24 -34.45
CA GLY A 15 -7.78 -16.79 -34.66
C GLY A 15 -6.44 -16.25 -35.20
N PRO A 16 -6.44 -15.22 -36.07
CA PRO A 16 -5.23 -14.69 -36.68
C PRO A 16 -4.43 -13.79 -35.72
N ALA A 17 -3.11 -14.02 -35.69
CA ALA A 17 -2.14 -13.15 -35.05
C ALA A 17 -2.06 -11.81 -35.79
N SER A 18 -2.30 -10.70 -35.08
CA SER A 18 -2.01 -9.35 -35.58
C SER A 18 -0.55 -9.01 -35.31
N ALA A 19 0.24 -8.97 -36.39
CA ALA A 19 1.58 -8.39 -36.40
C ALA A 19 1.47 -6.88 -36.60
N PHE A 20 1.86 -6.09 -35.60
CA PHE A 20 1.98 -4.64 -35.72
C PHE A 20 3.43 -4.29 -36.12
N ALA A 21 3.64 -4.01 -37.41
CA ALA A 21 4.89 -3.46 -37.92
C ALA A 21 4.92 -1.94 -37.72
N ARG A 22 5.86 -1.43 -36.91
CA ARG A 22 6.11 0.02 -36.79
C ARG A 22 6.84 0.53 -38.02
N ARG A 23 6.25 1.54 -38.66
CA ARG A 23 6.79 2.29 -39.81
C ARG A 23 7.72 3.39 -39.30
N ALA A 24 8.98 3.37 -39.72
CA ALA A 24 9.93 4.45 -39.46
C ALA A 24 9.60 5.66 -40.34
N GLY A 25 9.30 6.81 -39.70
CA GLY A 25 9.14 8.11 -40.34
C GLY A 25 10.41 8.94 -40.15
N GLY A 26 10.91 9.52 -41.25
CA GLY A 26 12.16 10.26 -41.34
C GLY A 26 12.22 11.54 -40.52
N ALA A 27 13.45 11.88 -40.12
CA ALA A 27 13.82 13.08 -39.39
C ALA A 27 14.13 14.25 -40.34
N ASP A 28 13.76 15.45 -39.92
CA ASP A 28 14.17 16.74 -40.47
C ASP A 28 15.11 17.41 -39.44
N PRO A 29 16.27 17.99 -39.80
CA PRO A 29 17.22 18.54 -38.84
C PRO A 29 17.14 20.08 -38.77
N SER A 30 16.79 20.64 -37.61
CA SER A 30 17.25 22.00 -37.27
C SER A 30 17.41 22.22 -35.76
N THR A 31 18.69 22.25 -35.37
CA THR A 31 19.36 23.10 -34.36
C THR A 31 18.57 23.72 -33.21
N GLY A 32 18.85 23.24 -32.01
CA GLY A 32 18.74 23.95 -30.73
C GLY A 32 19.48 23.16 -29.66
N GLU A 33 20.45 23.78 -28.98
CA GLU A 33 21.30 23.20 -27.93
C GLU A 33 20.44 22.77 -26.73
N GLY A 34 19.89 21.56 -26.80
CA GLY A 34 19.24 20.90 -25.69
C GLY A 34 20.26 20.05 -24.94
N GLU A 35 20.43 20.33 -23.65
CA GLU A 35 20.96 19.37 -22.68
C GLU A 35 20.33 18.00 -22.98
N ALA A 36 21.15 17.07 -23.46
CA ALA A 36 20.70 15.75 -23.86
C ALA A 36 19.97 15.11 -22.68
N ALA A 37 18.66 14.94 -22.81
CA ALA A 37 17.88 14.12 -21.90
C ALA A 37 18.51 12.74 -21.93
N ALA A 38 19.26 12.41 -20.87
CA ALA A 38 19.81 11.09 -20.69
C ALA A 38 18.64 10.11 -20.76
N SER A 39 18.58 9.35 -21.86
CA SER A 39 17.70 8.20 -21.97
C SER A 39 18.10 7.26 -20.84
N GLY A 40 17.36 7.33 -19.73
CA GLY A 40 17.67 6.58 -18.52
C GLY A 40 17.76 5.12 -18.87
N GLU A 41 18.97 4.57 -18.80
CA GLU A 41 19.21 3.15 -18.95
C GLU A 41 18.47 2.44 -17.82
N TRP A 42 17.58 1.50 -18.17
CA TRP A 42 16.76 0.77 -17.22
C TRP A 42 17.69 -0.14 -16.39
N LYS A 43 17.93 0.23 -15.14
CA LYS A 43 18.86 -0.50 -14.24
C LYS A 43 18.11 -1.15 -13.09
N LYS A 44 18.63 -2.29 -12.61
CA LYS A 44 18.13 -2.91 -11.38
C LYS A 44 18.31 -1.95 -10.18
N PRO A 45 17.35 -1.90 -9.26
CA PRO A 45 17.53 -1.18 -8.01
C PRO A 45 18.72 -1.73 -7.23
N THR A 46 19.58 -0.83 -6.77
CA THR A 46 20.73 -1.09 -5.92
C THR A 46 20.39 -0.63 -4.50
N PRO A 47 21.14 -1.04 -3.46
CA PRO A 47 20.93 -0.50 -2.12
C PRO A 47 20.87 1.04 -2.07
N LEU A 48 21.72 1.72 -2.85
CA LEU A 48 21.74 3.19 -2.93
C LEU A 48 20.53 3.78 -3.66
N THR A 49 19.95 3.04 -4.61
CA THR A 49 18.79 3.46 -5.40
C THR A 49 17.47 2.84 -4.91
N SER A 50 17.49 2.07 -3.83
CA SER A 50 16.30 1.54 -3.16
C SER A 50 15.79 2.51 -2.09
N SER A 51 14.52 2.37 -1.72
CA SER A 51 13.93 2.96 -0.50
C SER A 51 14.51 2.30 0.75
N ARG A 52 14.29 2.89 1.92
CA ARG A 52 14.74 2.33 3.22
C ARG A 52 14.05 1.01 3.49
N VAL A 53 12.74 0.97 3.31
CA VAL A 53 11.94 -0.24 3.50
C VAL A 53 12.40 -1.35 2.56
N GLN A 54 12.62 -1.05 1.28
CA GLN A 54 13.12 -2.03 0.32
C GLN A 54 14.50 -2.57 0.70
N ARG A 55 15.42 -1.71 1.18
CA ARG A 55 16.74 -2.15 1.67
C ARG A 55 16.62 -3.10 2.87
N GLN A 56 15.71 -2.83 3.79
CA GLN A 56 15.50 -3.70 4.96
C GLN A 56 14.94 -5.07 4.54
N LEU A 57 14.02 -5.10 3.57
CA LEU A 57 13.54 -6.35 3.00
C LEU A 57 14.68 -7.10 2.27
N ASP A 58 15.52 -6.40 1.51
CA ASP A 58 16.70 -6.98 0.86
C ASP A 58 17.68 -7.59 1.89
N GLN A 59 17.88 -6.92 3.04
CA GLN A 59 18.70 -7.45 4.15
C GLN A 59 18.10 -8.71 4.78
N LEU A 60 16.78 -8.76 4.97
CA LEU A 60 16.09 -9.96 5.44
C LEU A 60 16.28 -11.13 4.46
N CYS A 61 16.23 -10.84 3.15
CA CYS A 61 16.52 -11.83 2.13
C CYS A 61 17.97 -12.31 2.13
N ALA A 62 18.93 -11.41 2.31
CA ALA A 62 20.34 -11.79 2.42
C ALA A 62 20.57 -12.74 3.62
N LYS A 63 19.98 -12.42 4.77
CA LYS A 63 19.99 -13.29 5.95
C LYS A 63 19.34 -14.65 5.65
N ARG A 64 18.20 -14.65 4.96
CA ARG A 64 17.50 -15.89 4.63
C ARG A 64 18.31 -16.81 3.70
N PHE A 65 18.96 -16.25 2.69
CA PHE A 65 19.86 -17.02 1.82
C PHE A 65 21.05 -17.58 2.58
N GLN A 66 21.62 -16.79 3.51
CA GLN A 66 22.68 -17.25 4.39
C GLN A 66 22.22 -18.43 5.26
N GLU A 67 21.05 -18.35 5.90
CA GLU A 67 20.47 -19.44 6.69
C GLU A 67 20.26 -20.71 5.86
N LEU A 68 19.68 -20.59 4.66
CA LEU A 68 19.49 -21.73 3.75
C LEU A 68 20.82 -22.37 3.35
N CYS A 69 21.86 -21.55 3.15
CA CYS A 69 23.20 -22.02 2.86
C CYS A 69 23.84 -22.74 4.06
N THR A 70 23.88 -22.09 5.23
CA THR A 70 24.67 -22.56 6.39
C THR A 70 23.94 -23.59 7.23
N ASN A 71 22.64 -23.39 7.48
CA ASN A 71 21.88 -24.21 8.40
C ASN A 71 21.25 -25.40 7.67
N ASP A 72 20.70 -25.15 6.47
CA ASP A 72 20.01 -26.17 5.69
C ASP A 72 20.94 -26.85 4.67
N GLY A 73 22.18 -26.37 4.52
CA GLY A 73 23.20 -26.94 3.65
C GLY A 73 22.92 -26.78 2.15
N LEU A 74 21.96 -25.92 1.77
CA LEU A 74 21.51 -25.75 0.40
C LEU A 74 22.48 -24.89 -0.40
N GLN A 75 23.45 -25.54 -1.05
CA GLN A 75 24.55 -24.90 -1.78
C GLN A 75 24.13 -23.88 -2.85
N LEU A 76 22.93 -24.03 -3.42
CA LEU A 76 22.43 -23.13 -4.46
C LEU A 76 22.23 -21.67 -3.98
N TYR A 77 22.08 -21.47 -2.67
CA TYR A 77 21.94 -20.13 -2.05
C TYR A 77 23.27 -19.56 -1.54
N CYS A 78 24.33 -20.36 -1.50
CA CYS A 78 25.61 -19.95 -0.96
C CYS A 78 26.33 -18.94 -1.87
N GLY A 79 26.86 -17.87 -1.28
CA GLY A 79 27.61 -16.83 -2.00
C GLY A 79 26.77 -16.00 -2.97
N LYS A 80 25.44 -16.04 -2.85
CA LYS A 80 24.51 -15.29 -3.69
C LYS A 80 24.10 -13.96 -3.03
N THR A 81 23.83 -12.96 -3.86
CA THR A 81 23.30 -11.67 -3.41
C THR A 81 21.78 -11.72 -3.48
N ALA A 82 21.12 -11.82 -2.34
CA ALA A 82 19.66 -11.93 -2.28
C ALA A 82 19.00 -10.55 -2.25
N VAL A 83 17.90 -10.39 -2.99
CA VAL A 83 17.05 -9.20 -3.00
C VAL A 83 15.58 -9.57 -2.85
N ALA A 84 14.82 -8.73 -2.14
CA ALA A 84 13.39 -8.92 -1.95
C ALA A 84 12.62 -8.27 -3.11
N ARG A 85 11.80 -9.05 -3.83
CA ARG A 85 10.90 -8.49 -4.85
C ARG A 85 9.54 -9.14 -4.73
N LYS A 86 8.48 -8.43 -5.15
CA LYS A 86 7.17 -9.05 -5.32
C LYS A 86 7.03 -9.49 -6.79
N GLY A 87 6.96 -10.79 -7.02
CA GLY A 87 7.06 -11.34 -8.36
C GLY A 87 6.69 -12.81 -8.47
N ARG A 88 6.73 -13.29 -9.71
CA ARG A 88 6.50 -14.70 -10.04
C ARG A 88 7.72 -15.54 -9.63
N GLY A 89 7.47 -16.82 -9.34
CA GLY A 89 8.52 -17.79 -9.04
C GLY A 89 8.80 -18.68 -10.24
N SER A 90 8.88 -19.99 -9.98
CA SER A 90 9.05 -21.00 -11.03
C SER A 90 7.81 -21.09 -11.95
N ALA A 91 7.87 -21.95 -12.96
CA ALA A 91 6.75 -22.20 -13.88
C ALA A 91 5.43 -22.59 -13.18
N LEU A 92 5.48 -23.12 -11.95
CA LEU A 92 4.30 -23.47 -11.15
C LEU A 92 3.81 -22.33 -10.24
N GLN A 93 4.59 -21.26 -10.13
CA GLN A 93 4.36 -20.13 -9.22
C GLN A 93 4.04 -18.86 -10.01
N GLU A 94 2.92 -18.90 -10.74
CA GLU A 94 2.49 -17.82 -11.64
C GLU A 94 1.99 -16.56 -10.92
N GLN A 95 1.68 -16.67 -9.62
CA GLN A 95 1.21 -15.56 -8.79
C GLN A 95 2.37 -14.70 -8.29
N LYS A 96 2.14 -13.38 -8.24
CA LYS A 96 3.13 -12.43 -7.74
C LYS A 96 3.10 -12.39 -6.21
N GLU A 97 4.17 -12.88 -5.59
CA GLU A 97 4.34 -12.97 -4.14
C GLU A 97 5.68 -12.35 -3.73
N TRP A 98 5.83 -11.98 -2.46
CA TRP A 98 7.11 -11.54 -1.93
C TRP A 98 8.07 -12.74 -1.83
N ARG A 99 9.22 -12.63 -2.51
CA ARG A 99 10.25 -13.67 -2.54
C ARG A 99 11.62 -13.03 -2.44
N CYS A 100 12.58 -13.83 -1.99
CA CYS A 100 14.00 -13.52 -2.06
C CYS A 100 14.57 -14.14 -3.33
N TYR A 101 15.12 -13.32 -4.21
CA TYR A 101 15.72 -13.74 -5.48
C TYR A 101 17.24 -13.57 -5.45
N ASP A 102 17.97 -14.43 -6.15
CA ASP A 102 19.36 -14.13 -6.52
C ASP A 102 19.36 -12.97 -7.52
N ASP A 103 19.90 -11.81 -7.12
CA ASP A 103 19.90 -10.61 -7.94
C ASP A 103 20.62 -10.83 -9.29
N ALA A 104 21.66 -11.66 -9.30
CA ALA A 104 22.41 -11.97 -10.51
C ALA A 104 21.61 -12.83 -11.51
N ALA A 105 20.56 -13.51 -11.07
CA ALA A 105 19.69 -14.33 -11.90
C ALA A 105 18.47 -13.56 -12.45
N LEU A 106 18.26 -12.31 -12.03
CA LEU A 106 17.19 -11.46 -12.54
C LEU A 106 17.60 -10.80 -13.86
N SER A 107 16.74 -10.92 -14.87
CA SER A 107 16.96 -10.23 -16.16
C SER A 107 16.74 -8.73 -16.03
N GLU A 108 17.55 -7.94 -16.71
CA GLU A 108 17.43 -6.47 -16.79
C GLU A 108 16.54 -6.01 -17.97
N SER A 109 16.03 -6.95 -18.77
CA SER A 109 15.30 -6.63 -20.02
C SER A 109 13.84 -6.22 -19.83
N SER A 110 13.27 -6.41 -18.64
CA SER A 110 11.88 -6.06 -18.35
C SER A 110 11.68 -5.66 -16.89
N ALA A 111 10.55 -5.01 -16.60
CA ALA A 111 10.14 -4.61 -15.25
C ALA A 111 8.90 -5.40 -14.80
N ASP A 112 9.05 -6.73 -14.73
CA ASP A 112 7.96 -7.64 -14.33
C ASP A 112 7.87 -7.84 -12.81
N MET A 113 8.87 -7.35 -12.09
CA MET A 113 8.98 -7.35 -10.64
C MET A 113 8.42 -6.05 -10.05
N TRP A 114 8.04 -6.11 -8.78
CA TRP A 114 7.65 -4.94 -8.02
C TRP A 114 8.60 -4.71 -6.84
N CYS A 115 8.92 -3.44 -6.64
CA CYS A 115 9.67 -2.91 -5.52
C CYS A 115 8.78 -1.97 -4.71
N THR A 116 9.19 -1.63 -3.49
CA THR A 116 8.36 -0.81 -2.60
C THR A 116 9.05 0.49 -2.19
N ASP A 117 8.30 1.58 -2.08
CA ASP A 117 8.77 2.81 -1.42
C ASP A 117 8.67 2.71 0.10
N ASP A 118 9.01 3.79 0.81
CA ASP A 118 8.94 3.81 2.29
C ASP A 118 7.50 3.80 2.84
N CYS A 119 6.50 3.95 1.96
CA CYS A 119 5.08 3.89 2.29
C CYS A 119 4.39 2.60 1.83
N GLY A 120 5.14 1.61 1.36
CA GLY A 120 4.57 0.32 0.99
C GLY A 120 3.95 0.31 -0.41
N VAL A 121 4.04 1.42 -1.16
CA VAL A 121 3.50 1.50 -2.52
C VAL A 121 4.38 0.68 -3.44
N LEU A 122 3.74 -0.19 -4.23
CA LEU A 122 4.43 -1.11 -5.13
C LEU A 122 4.63 -0.48 -6.50
N PHE A 123 5.87 -0.25 -6.90
CA PHE A 123 6.23 0.25 -8.22
C PHE A 123 6.82 -0.87 -9.08
N PRO A 124 6.57 -0.88 -10.40
CA PRO A 124 7.32 -1.72 -11.31
C PRO A 124 8.81 -1.37 -11.19
N CYS A 125 9.65 -2.39 -11.10
CA CYS A 125 11.09 -2.22 -11.09
C CYS A 125 11.76 -3.25 -11.99
N VAL A 126 12.93 -2.89 -12.51
CA VAL A 126 13.71 -3.72 -13.42
C VAL A 126 14.05 -5.05 -12.77
N GLY A 127 13.76 -6.12 -13.50
CA GLY A 127 13.84 -7.50 -13.03
C GLY A 127 12.76 -8.34 -13.70
N SER A 128 13.15 -9.50 -14.21
CA SER A 128 12.25 -10.61 -14.48
C SER A 128 12.91 -11.95 -14.22
N VAL A 129 12.07 -12.96 -14.05
CA VAL A 129 12.47 -14.32 -13.69
C VAL A 129 12.36 -15.22 -14.90
N ASP A 130 13.40 -16.01 -15.14
CA ASP A 130 13.30 -17.22 -15.95
C ASP A 130 12.60 -18.32 -15.11
N PRO A 131 11.37 -18.73 -15.45
CA PRO A 131 10.61 -19.68 -14.63
C PRO A 131 11.24 -21.08 -14.54
N GLN A 132 12.24 -21.39 -15.38
CA GLN A 132 12.96 -22.67 -15.37
C GLN A 132 14.22 -22.63 -14.52
N ASN A 133 14.87 -21.46 -14.40
CA ASN A 133 16.22 -21.33 -13.84
C ASN A 133 16.31 -20.36 -12.66
N SER A 134 15.18 -19.82 -12.19
CA SER A 134 15.15 -18.89 -11.08
C SER A 134 15.65 -19.50 -9.78
N ILE A 135 16.62 -18.84 -9.15
CA ILE A 135 17.05 -19.12 -7.78
C ILE A 135 16.30 -18.15 -6.86
N HIS A 136 15.32 -18.67 -6.14
CA HIS A 136 14.55 -17.89 -5.19
C HIS A 136 13.95 -18.76 -4.08
N THR A 137 13.52 -18.10 -3.01
CA THR A 137 12.68 -18.70 -1.97
C THR A 137 11.51 -17.78 -1.65
N THR A 138 10.32 -18.37 -1.48
CA THR A 138 9.16 -17.62 -0.98
C THR A 138 9.30 -17.45 0.53
N VAL A 139 9.13 -16.23 1.01
CA VAL A 139 9.20 -15.92 2.44
C VAL A 139 7.91 -15.25 2.83
N GLU A 140 6.99 -16.03 3.41
CA GLU A 140 5.64 -15.56 3.77
C GLU A 140 5.69 -14.36 4.73
N SER A 141 6.68 -14.31 5.62
CA SER A 141 6.86 -13.23 6.59
C SER A 141 7.25 -11.89 5.96
N LEU A 142 7.80 -11.84 4.73
CA LEU A 142 8.17 -10.56 4.10
C LEU A 142 6.98 -9.61 3.94
N GLY A 143 5.78 -10.14 3.72
CA GLY A 143 4.57 -9.33 3.66
C GLY A 143 4.23 -8.66 5.00
N ALA A 144 4.42 -9.37 6.12
CA ALA A 144 4.22 -8.82 7.46
C ALA A 144 5.33 -7.82 7.81
N GLU A 145 6.59 -8.16 7.53
CA GLU A 145 7.74 -7.27 7.73
C GLU A 145 7.59 -5.96 6.96
N LEU A 146 7.06 -6.01 5.72
CA LEU A 146 6.73 -4.81 4.97
C LEU A 146 5.77 -3.89 5.75
N VAL A 147 4.70 -4.45 6.32
CA VAL A 147 3.72 -3.66 7.09
C VAL A 147 4.38 -2.99 8.29
N ASP A 148 5.22 -3.73 9.02
CA ASP A 148 5.94 -3.21 10.19
C ASP A 148 6.92 -2.09 9.79
N LYS A 149 7.70 -2.29 8.72
CA LYS A 149 8.66 -1.28 8.25
C LYS A 149 7.99 -0.05 7.65
N VAL A 150 6.84 -0.21 7.01
CA VAL A 150 6.03 0.93 6.53
C VAL A 150 5.54 1.78 7.70
N ALA A 151 5.14 1.17 8.81
CA ALA A 151 4.75 1.93 10.01
C ALA A 151 5.93 2.74 10.58
N GLU A 152 7.13 2.17 10.56
CA GLU A 152 8.36 2.84 11.00
C GLU A 152 8.78 4.00 10.08
N HIS A 153 8.58 3.90 8.76
CA HIS A 153 9.21 4.79 7.78
C HIS A 153 8.26 5.69 6.98
N CYS A 154 6.99 5.32 6.81
CA CYS A 154 6.08 6.10 5.98
C CYS A 154 5.68 7.40 6.67
N SER A 155 5.98 8.55 6.06
CA SER A 155 5.50 9.84 6.55
C SER A 155 3.96 9.83 6.72
N PRO A 156 3.42 10.21 7.89
CA PRO A 156 1.98 10.36 8.08
C PRO A 156 1.35 11.31 7.05
N HIS A 157 2.04 12.40 6.68
CA HIS A 157 1.58 13.36 5.68
C HIS A 157 1.54 12.76 4.28
N GLN A 158 2.59 12.03 3.89
CA GLN A 158 2.61 11.34 2.61
C GLN A 158 1.54 10.25 2.56
N LYS A 159 1.32 9.55 3.69
CA LYS A 159 0.28 8.54 3.82
C LYS A 159 -1.10 9.14 3.58
N ILE A 160 -1.42 10.31 4.14
CA ILE A 160 -2.71 10.99 3.90
C ILE A 160 -2.96 11.20 2.42
N LEU A 161 -1.98 11.72 1.68
CA LEU A 161 -2.14 11.94 0.25
C LEU A 161 -2.18 10.63 -0.55
N ASN A 162 -1.38 9.63 -0.16
CA ASN A 162 -1.42 8.30 -0.79
C ASN A 162 -2.77 7.62 -0.59
N ASP A 163 -3.33 7.69 0.63
CA ASP A 163 -4.65 7.15 0.98
C ASP A 163 -5.73 7.86 0.16
N TYR A 164 -5.64 9.19 0.01
CA TYR A 164 -6.54 9.96 -0.86
C TYR A 164 -6.49 9.43 -2.32
N CYS A 165 -5.30 9.29 -2.90
CA CYS A 165 -5.14 8.79 -4.26
C CYS A 165 -5.58 7.32 -4.43
N THR A 166 -5.30 6.48 -3.44
CA THR A 166 -5.72 5.08 -3.41
C THR A 166 -7.23 4.97 -3.32
N ASN A 167 -7.88 5.83 -2.55
CA ASN A 167 -9.34 5.90 -2.49
C ASN A 167 -9.91 6.37 -3.83
N LEU A 168 -9.27 7.35 -4.48
CA LEU A 168 -9.69 7.85 -5.77
C LEU A 168 -9.62 6.76 -6.86
N LYS A 169 -8.48 6.11 -7.06
CA LYS A 169 -8.24 5.25 -8.25
C LYS A 169 -7.57 3.90 -7.96
N GLY A 170 -7.58 3.45 -6.70
CA GLY A 170 -6.99 2.18 -6.28
C GLY A 170 -5.46 2.20 -6.31
N ASN A 171 -4.85 1.88 -7.45
CA ASN A 171 -3.39 1.73 -7.59
C ASN A 171 -2.68 3.05 -7.88
N TRP A 172 -3.14 4.14 -7.25
CA TRP A 172 -2.63 5.48 -7.50
C TRP A 172 -1.93 6.05 -6.27
N VAL A 173 -0.91 6.87 -6.52
CA VAL A 173 -0.04 7.40 -5.47
C VAL A 173 0.11 8.92 -5.60
N ALA A 174 0.20 9.62 -4.47
CA ALA A 174 0.44 11.05 -4.46
C ALA A 174 1.91 11.37 -4.68
N ARG A 175 2.21 12.20 -5.68
CA ARG A 175 3.55 12.78 -5.90
C ARG A 175 3.45 14.22 -6.37
N ARG A 176 4.57 14.91 -6.28
CA ARG A 176 4.77 16.24 -6.86
C ARG A 176 6.00 16.21 -7.78
N GLY A 177 6.13 17.15 -8.71
CA GLY A 177 7.38 17.32 -9.47
C GLY A 177 7.55 16.49 -10.75
N VAL A 178 6.55 15.71 -11.16
CA VAL A 178 6.72 14.79 -12.32
C VAL A 178 6.48 15.48 -13.69
N SER A 179 6.34 16.82 -13.74
CA SER A 179 6.05 17.57 -14.99
C SER A 179 7.27 18.25 -15.60
N ARG A 180 7.21 18.41 -16.93
CA ARG A 180 8.28 18.84 -17.84
C ARG A 180 8.75 20.30 -17.72
N GLY A 181 8.18 21.11 -16.83
CA GLY A 181 8.46 22.55 -16.73
C GLY A 181 8.71 23.00 -15.29
N GLY A 182 9.81 23.73 -15.06
CA GLY A 182 10.32 24.16 -13.74
C GLY A 182 9.45 25.17 -12.97
N GLY A 183 8.12 25.07 -13.06
CA GLY A 183 7.19 25.77 -12.16
C GLY A 183 6.94 25.00 -10.88
N LYS A 184 6.29 25.65 -9.89
CA LYS A 184 5.71 24.94 -8.74
C LYS A 184 4.72 23.91 -9.27
N THR A 185 5.07 22.64 -9.17
CA THR A 185 4.19 21.56 -9.62
C THR A 185 3.15 21.31 -8.52
N PRO A 186 1.87 21.18 -8.87
CA PRO A 186 0.83 20.80 -7.92
C PRO A 186 1.00 19.35 -7.50
N TRP A 187 0.37 18.99 -6.38
CA TRP A 187 0.21 17.61 -5.96
C TRP A 187 -0.73 16.89 -6.92
N ARG A 188 -0.37 15.66 -7.30
CA ARG A 188 -1.16 14.83 -8.20
C ARG A 188 -1.20 13.40 -7.69
N CYS A 189 -2.34 12.76 -7.91
CA CYS A 189 -2.44 11.32 -7.88
C CYS A 189 -1.96 10.79 -9.24
N TYR A 190 -1.05 9.82 -9.23
CA TYR A 190 -0.51 9.20 -10.43
C TYR A 190 -0.84 7.71 -10.45
N ASP A 191 -1.15 7.17 -11.62
CA ASP A 191 -1.11 5.72 -11.85
C ASP A 191 0.31 5.22 -11.61
N VAL A 192 0.46 4.30 -10.66
CA VAL A 192 1.77 3.74 -10.29
C VAL A 192 2.42 2.99 -11.47
N GLY A 193 1.64 2.45 -12.41
CA GLY A 193 2.16 1.85 -13.64
C GLY A 193 2.83 2.83 -14.60
N LYS A 194 2.68 4.14 -14.35
CA LYS A 194 3.29 5.23 -15.12
C LYS A 194 4.51 5.84 -14.44
N LEU A 195 4.92 5.27 -13.31
CA LEU A 195 6.06 5.72 -12.52
C LEU A 195 7.16 4.65 -12.51
N ASP A 196 8.41 5.10 -12.61
CA ASP A 196 9.60 4.25 -12.51
C ASP A 196 10.16 4.34 -11.09
N TYR A 197 10.32 3.16 -10.46
CA TYR A 197 10.90 3.05 -9.14
C TYR A 197 12.30 3.67 -9.01
N ASN A 198 13.15 3.52 -10.04
CA ASN A 198 14.52 4.03 -10.02
C ASN A 198 14.58 5.55 -10.05
N LEU A 199 13.52 6.18 -10.55
CA LEU A 199 13.41 7.62 -10.62
C LEU A 199 12.82 8.16 -9.33
N SER A 200 13.22 9.39 -9.03
CA SER A 200 12.78 10.09 -7.84
C SER A 200 11.69 11.10 -8.17
N SER A 201 10.79 11.33 -7.21
CA SER A 201 9.75 12.35 -7.27
C SER A 201 9.65 13.07 -5.92
N ASP A 202 9.00 14.23 -5.91
CA ASP A 202 8.74 14.95 -4.67
C ASP A 202 7.63 14.22 -3.88
N CYS A 203 7.88 14.07 -2.59
CA CYS A 203 6.96 13.54 -1.60
C CYS A 203 7.01 14.40 -0.33
N LEU A 204 6.31 13.98 0.73
CA LEU A 204 6.34 14.62 2.05
C LEU A 204 7.16 13.79 3.02
N ASN A 205 8.05 14.45 3.76
CA ASN A 205 8.68 13.84 4.93
C ASN A 205 7.72 13.82 6.13
N ASN A 206 8.14 13.24 7.25
CA ASN A 206 7.29 13.08 8.44
C ASN A 206 6.96 14.38 9.20
N CYS A 207 7.47 15.53 8.75
CA CYS A 207 7.07 16.87 9.20
C CYS A 207 6.19 17.61 8.19
N GLY A 208 5.70 16.95 7.15
CA GLY A 208 4.88 17.58 6.10
C GLY A 208 5.67 18.55 5.20
N LYS A 209 7.00 18.55 5.28
CA LYS A 209 7.86 19.33 4.38
C LYS A 209 8.18 18.49 3.12
N PRO A 210 8.48 19.14 1.98
CA PRO A 210 8.98 18.46 0.79
C PRO A 210 10.18 17.55 1.09
N GLY A 211 10.17 16.36 0.48
CA GLY A 211 11.26 15.40 0.45
C GLY A 211 11.29 14.67 -0.89
N THR A 212 12.15 13.67 -1.00
CA THR A 212 12.33 12.88 -2.22
C THR A 212 11.98 11.42 -1.96
N CYS A 213 11.15 10.83 -2.81
CA CYS A 213 10.74 9.43 -2.73
C CYS A 213 10.93 8.73 -4.08
N ARG A 214 10.84 7.40 -4.07
CA ARG A 214 10.83 6.57 -5.28
C ARG A 214 9.50 6.70 -6.04
N GLY A 215 9.54 6.37 -7.34
CA GLY A 215 8.39 6.47 -8.24
C GLY A 215 8.34 7.82 -8.94
N GLY A 216 9.30 8.07 -9.83
CA GLY A 216 9.37 9.27 -10.66
C GLY A 216 9.08 8.99 -12.13
N ARG A 217 9.31 9.98 -13.01
CA ARG A 217 9.31 9.80 -14.47
C ARG A 217 10.50 10.49 -15.10
N ALA A 218 10.97 9.95 -16.22
CA ALA A 218 12.09 10.53 -16.93
C ALA A 218 11.64 11.77 -17.72
N ARG A 219 12.57 12.69 -17.94
CA ARG A 219 12.36 13.79 -18.88
C ARG A 219 12.27 13.22 -20.29
N GLY A 220 11.22 13.60 -21.03
CA GLY A 220 11.07 13.23 -22.44
C GLY A 220 10.20 12.01 -22.70
N GLU A 221 9.69 11.34 -21.65
CA GLU A 221 8.61 10.36 -21.81
C GLU A 221 7.36 10.98 -22.44
N GLU A 222 6.48 10.12 -22.97
CA GLU A 222 5.20 10.54 -23.52
C GLU A 222 4.45 11.43 -22.51
N PRO A 223 3.77 12.49 -22.99
CA PRO A 223 2.95 13.32 -22.12
C PRO A 223 1.92 12.47 -21.40
N LEU A 224 1.79 12.70 -20.09
CA LEU A 224 0.72 12.10 -19.32
C LEU A 224 -0.62 12.71 -19.73
N VAL A 225 -1.65 11.87 -19.79
CA VAL A 225 -3.03 12.29 -20.02
C VAL A 225 -3.72 12.44 -18.66
N GLU A 226 -4.25 13.62 -18.40
CA GLU A 226 -5.04 13.89 -17.19
C GLU A 226 -6.28 12.98 -17.14
N GLU A 227 -6.75 12.65 -15.94
CA GLU A 227 -7.83 11.70 -15.63
C GLU A 227 -7.53 10.22 -15.93
N ILE A 228 -6.57 9.95 -16.81
CA ILE A 228 -6.12 8.61 -17.21
C ILE A 228 -4.86 8.21 -16.44
N ASP A 229 -3.82 9.03 -16.50
CA ASP A 229 -2.52 8.72 -15.91
C ASP A 229 -2.27 9.51 -14.62
N TYR A 230 -2.94 10.65 -14.47
CA TYR A 230 -2.86 11.48 -13.27
C TYR A 230 -4.10 12.35 -13.07
N VAL A 231 -4.30 12.83 -11.84
CA VAL A 231 -5.35 13.79 -11.46
C VAL A 231 -4.73 14.76 -10.44
N GLU A 232 -4.97 16.06 -10.59
CA GLU A 232 -4.50 17.04 -9.61
C GLU A 232 -5.26 16.94 -8.29
N ILE A 233 -4.58 17.19 -7.18
CA ILE A 233 -5.15 17.21 -5.82
C ILE A 233 -5.28 18.67 -5.40
N GLU A 234 -6.33 19.36 -5.85
CA GLU A 234 -6.54 20.78 -5.55
C GLU A 234 -6.64 21.04 -4.04
N GLU A 235 -7.18 20.09 -3.29
CA GLU A 235 -7.35 20.14 -1.85
C GLU A 235 -6.15 19.62 -1.05
N ALA A 236 -5.00 19.34 -1.67
CA ALA A 236 -3.86 18.71 -0.98
C ALA A 236 -3.46 19.48 0.28
N GLN A 237 -3.43 20.82 0.21
CA GLN A 237 -3.10 21.64 1.38
C GLN A 237 -4.11 21.46 2.51
N ARG A 238 -5.41 21.49 2.20
CA ARG A 238 -6.49 21.28 3.18
C ARG A 238 -6.40 19.90 3.85
N LEU A 239 -6.05 18.86 3.09
CA LEU A 239 -5.85 17.51 3.63
C LEU A 239 -4.67 17.46 4.62
N LEU A 240 -3.63 18.26 4.37
CA LEU A 240 -2.41 18.31 5.18
C LEU A 240 -2.53 19.24 6.40
N ASP A 241 -3.33 20.31 6.32
CA ASP A 241 -3.51 21.27 7.41
C ASP A 241 -4.08 20.62 8.69
N GLY A 242 -4.83 19.51 8.54
CA GLY A 242 -5.30 18.71 9.68
C GLY A 242 -4.24 17.81 10.32
N ALA A 243 -3.11 17.58 9.65
CA ALA A 243 -2.07 16.64 10.06
C ALA A 243 -1.02 17.31 10.95
N GLN A 244 -1.46 17.86 12.08
CA GLN A 244 -0.53 18.49 13.04
C GLN A 244 0.36 17.43 13.70
N THR A 245 1.66 17.62 13.55
CA THR A 245 2.69 16.65 13.96
C THR A 245 3.27 16.94 15.33
N CYS A 246 3.47 18.22 15.61
CA CYS A 246 3.99 18.74 16.87
C CYS A 246 3.00 19.71 17.46
N ASP A 247 2.99 19.80 18.80
CA ASP A 247 2.15 20.74 19.53
C ASP A 247 2.45 22.19 19.15
N VAL A 248 1.47 23.07 19.36
CA VAL A 248 1.59 24.50 19.08
C VAL A 248 2.78 25.08 19.86
N GLY A 249 3.71 25.73 19.14
CA GLY A 249 4.92 26.31 19.72
C GLY A 249 6.17 25.41 19.63
N LEU A 250 6.04 24.19 19.12
CA LEU A 250 7.18 23.32 18.80
C LEU A 250 7.44 23.31 17.29
N VAL A 251 8.72 23.20 16.93
CA VAL A 251 9.21 23.03 15.56
C VAL A 251 9.39 21.55 15.29
N CYS A 252 8.81 21.07 14.19
CA CYS A 252 9.03 19.72 13.71
C CYS A 252 10.37 19.61 12.98
N VAL A 253 11.24 18.76 13.50
CA VAL A 253 12.50 18.35 12.89
C VAL A 253 12.32 16.95 12.32
N ARG A 254 12.53 16.82 11.00
CA ARG A 254 12.37 15.55 10.29
C ARG A 254 13.29 14.50 10.89
N THR A 255 12.92 13.24 10.73
CA THR A 255 13.75 12.08 11.09
C THR A 255 13.60 11.00 10.02
N LEU A 256 14.48 10.00 10.03
CA LEU A 256 14.46 8.90 9.07
C LEU A 256 13.39 7.83 9.38
N LYS A 257 12.88 7.87 10.61
CA LYS A 257 11.84 6.99 11.15
C LYS A 257 10.83 7.81 11.94
N ASN A 258 9.57 7.41 11.91
CA ASN A 258 8.54 8.01 12.75
C ASN A 258 8.76 7.67 14.23
N PRO A 259 8.33 8.56 15.14
CA PRO A 259 7.85 9.92 14.88
C PRO A 259 9.01 10.90 14.56
N PRO A 260 8.72 12.07 13.99
CA PRO A 260 9.70 13.17 13.95
C PRO A 260 10.01 13.69 15.36
N LYS A 261 11.06 14.51 15.45
CA LYS A 261 11.37 15.23 16.68
C LYS A 261 10.58 16.53 16.74
N CYS A 262 10.05 16.85 17.91
CA CYS A 262 9.39 18.12 18.19
C CYS A 262 10.23 18.88 19.21
N VAL A 263 10.83 19.98 18.79
CA VAL A 263 11.80 20.75 19.60
C VAL A 263 11.42 22.22 19.64
N THR A 264 12.00 22.98 20.56
CA THR A 264 11.81 24.44 20.59
C THR A 264 12.53 25.12 19.41
N GLU A 265 12.13 26.33 19.05
CA GLU A 265 12.79 27.10 17.97
C GLU A 265 14.31 27.26 18.19
N LYS A 266 14.76 27.35 19.45
CA LYS A 266 16.18 27.47 19.80
C LYS A 266 16.96 26.19 19.48
N GLU A 267 16.36 25.03 19.68
CA GLU A 267 16.96 23.72 19.44
C GLU A 267 16.97 23.36 17.95
N ALA A 268 15.93 23.76 17.21
CA ALA A 268 15.78 23.45 15.78
C ALA A 268 16.97 23.91 14.92
N SER A 269 17.58 25.06 15.25
CA SER A 269 18.73 25.60 14.51
C SER A 269 19.98 24.71 14.54
N GLY A 270 20.10 23.79 15.51
CA GLY A 270 21.21 22.85 15.62
C GLY A 270 20.93 21.47 15.02
N GLU A 271 19.66 21.06 14.87
CA GLU A 271 19.31 19.67 14.54
C GLU A 271 19.13 19.39 13.04
N GLU A 272 18.86 20.37 12.17
CA GLU A 272 18.64 20.08 10.74
C GLU A 272 19.85 19.38 10.08
N HIS A 273 21.07 19.64 10.55
CA HIS A 273 22.30 18.98 10.07
C HIS A 273 22.42 17.50 10.45
N ILE A 274 21.77 17.04 11.52
CA ILE A 274 21.96 15.69 12.05
C ILE A 274 21.35 14.64 11.11
N THR A 275 20.20 14.94 10.51
CA THR A 275 19.53 13.97 9.60
C THR A 275 20.29 13.68 8.33
N GLU A 276 21.01 14.67 7.79
CA GLU A 276 21.84 14.46 6.59
C GLU A 276 23.08 13.62 6.91
N GLU A 277 23.64 13.78 8.10
CA GLU A 277 24.76 12.96 8.57
C GLU A 277 24.34 11.51 8.83
N GLU A 278 23.17 11.30 9.44
CA GLU A 278 22.59 9.95 9.59
C GLU A 278 22.32 9.28 8.24
N GLU A 279 21.78 10.02 7.26
CA GLU A 279 21.58 9.54 5.89
C GLU A 279 22.89 9.18 5.21
N ALA A 280 23.88 10.06 5.30
CA ALA A 280 25.20 9.84 4.73
C ALA A 280 25.90 8.65 5.40
N SER A 281 25.74 8.49 6.72
CA SER A 281 26.27 7.37 7.50
C SER A 281 25.67 6.04 7.05
N GLU A 282 24.34 5.96 6.93
CA GLU A 282 23.67 4.76 6.39
C GLU A 282 24.12 4.46 4.96
N LEU A 283 24.19 5.47 4.08
CA LEU A 283 24.64 5.28 2.69
C LEU A 283 26.11 4.89 2.60
N LYS A 284 26.96 5.37 3.51
CA LYS A 284 28.36 4.99 3.60
C LYS A 284 28.51 3.54 4.04
N ALA A 285 27.75 3.11 5.04
CA ALA A 285 27.72 1.71 5.49
C ALA A 285 27.29 0.75 4.36
N LEU A 286 26.48 1.21 3.39
CA LEU A 286 26.08 0.41 2.22
C LEU A 286 27.14 0.38 1.10
N LYS A 287 28.07 1.34 1.05
CA LYS A 287 29.13 1.41 0.03
C LYS A 287 30.36 0.61 0.41
N GLU A 288 30.60 0.43 1.71
CA GLU A 288 31.71 -0.38 2.16
C GLU A 288 31.41 -1.84 1.78
N PRO A 289 32.24 -2.46 0.91
CA PRO A 289 32.04 -3.86 0.57
C PRO A 289 32.08 -4.66 1.86
N ALA A 290 31.27 -5.71 1.95
CA ALA A 290 31.30 -6.69 3.04
C ALA A 290 32.61 -7.52 3.04
N GLY A 291 33.75 -6.86 2.85
CA GLY A 291 35.08 -7.41 2.86
C GLY A 291 35.55 -7.56 4.31
N ASN A 292 35.79 -8.81 4.69
CA ASN A 292 36.65 -9.19 5.80
C ASN A 292 36.19 -8.92 7.24
N SER A 293 34.91 -9.12 7.55
CA SER A 293 34.52 -9.53 8.92
C SER A 293 34.64 -11.06 9.09
N GLU A 294 35.78 -11.64 8.71
CA GLU A 294 36.20 -12.92 9.28
C GLU A 294 36.70 -12.64 10.71
N ASN A 295 36.20 -13.40 11.70
CA ASN A 295 36.67 -13.47 13.09
C ASN A 295 36.18 -12.44 14.14
N GLN A 296 34.89 -12.12 14.17
CA GLN A 296 34.23 -11.75 15.43
C GLN A 296 32.90 -12.47 15.59
N PHE A 297 32.96 -13.80 15.76
CA PHE A 297 31.93 -14.51 16.51
C PHE A 297 32.51 -14.83 17.90
N PRO A 298 31.77 -14.57 18.99
CA PRO A 298 32.20 -14.96 20.32
C PRO A 298 32.29 -16.49 20.39
N THR A 299 33.43 -16.98 20.89
CA THR A 299 33.65 -18.38 21.24
C THR A 299 32.55 -18.90 22.17
N PRO A 300 32.11 -20.16 22.02
CA PRO A 300 31.10 -20.73 22.89
C PRO A 300 31.72 -20.97 24.27
N LEU A 301 31.39 -20.12 25.24
CA LEU A 301 31.65 -20.44 26.64
C LEU A 301 30.72 -21.58 27.06
N SER A 302 31.36 -22.69 27.42
CA SER A 302 30.76 -23.81 28.12
C SER A 302 30.03 -23.32 29.37
N VAL A 303 28.72 -23.53 29.42
CA VAL A 303 27.97 -23.53 30.68
C VAL A 303 27.38 -24.93 30.83
N LEU A 304 28.10 -25.75 31.58
CA LEU A 304 27.53 -26.96 32.16
C LEU A 304 26.56 -26.55 33.27
N SER A 305 25.33 -27.02 33.12
CA SER A 305 24.43 -27.58 34.14
C SER A 305 24.48 -26.98 35.54
N LEU A 306 23.34 -26.44 36.00
CA LEU A 306 22.72 -26.86 37.26
C LEU A 306 21.31 -26.27 37.43
N PHE A 307 20.41 -27.12 37.90
CA PHE A 307 19.03 -26.89 38.40
C PHE A 307 17.95 -26.69 37.33
N SER A 308 16.74 -27.22 37.43
CA SER A 308 16.11 -28.32 38.17
C SER A 308 14.70 -28.37 37.57
N GLU A 309 14.18 -29.54 37.23
CA GLU A 309 12.78 -29.72 36.82
C GLU A 309 11.83 -29.23 37.92
N GLU A 310 10.98 -28.24 37.63
CA GLU A 310 9.77 -27.97 38.40
C GLU A 310 8.62 -27.69 37.42
N SER A 311 7.87 -28.75 37.14
CA SER A 311 6.60 -28.76 36.41
C SER A 311 5.59 -27.82 37.08
N ARG A 312 5.18 -26.75 36.39
CA ARG A 312 4.04 -25.91 36.81
C ARG A 312 2.98 -25.82 35.71
N ARG A 313 1.79 -26.29 36.09
CA ARG A 313 0.51 -26.21 35.36
C ARG A 313 0.12 -24.76 35.06
N PRO A 314 -0.71 -24.54 34.02
CA PRO A 314 -1.28 -23.23 33.73
C PRO A 314 -2.23 -22.77 34.84
N PRO A 315 -2.31 -21.45 35.12
CA PRO A 315 -3.18 -20.92 36.16
C PRO A 315 -4.65 -21.04 35.75
N LYS A 316 -5.45 -21.58 36.67
CA LYS A 316 -6.92 -21.50 36.67
C LYS A 316 -7.34 -20.03 36.77
N GLY A 317 -8.27 -19.62 35.90
CA GLY A 317 -8.96 -18.34 36.02
C GLY A 317 -9.78 -18.26 37.32
N PRO A 318 -9.98 -17.05 37.88
CA PRO A 318 -10.86 -16.87 39.02
C PRO A 318 -12.33 -16.93 38.55
N ALA A 319 -13.07 -17.79 39.25
CA ALA A 319 -14.53 -17.82 39.25
C ALA A 319 -15.09 -16.69 40.14
N ASP A 320 -16.24 -16.17 39.72
CA ASP A 320 -17.33 -15.61 40.52
C ASP A 320 -17.00 -14.49 41.53
N ALA A 321 -17.22 -13.26 41.08
CA ALA A 321 -17.66 -12.16 41.95
C ALA A 321 -18.84 -11.44 41.29
N ALA A 322 -20.01 -11.55 41.91
CA ALA A 322 -21.22 -10.83 41.54
C ALA A 322 -21.01 -9.31 41.76
N PRO A 323 -21.38 -8.44 40.81
CA PRO A 323 -21.35 -7.00 41.02
C PRO A 323 -22.62 -6.50 41.72
N THR A 324 -22.41 -5.69 42.76
CA THR A 324 -23.40 -4.82 43.38
C THR A 324 -23.83 -3.70 42.41
N PRO A 325 -25.11 -3.33 42.37
CA PRO A 325 -25.57 -2.18 41.59
C PRO A 325 -25.36 -0.91 42.42
N ASP A 326 -24.63 0.05 41.87
CA ASP A 326 -24.81 1.51 42.07
C ASP A 326 -23.52 2.21 41.63
N ASP A 327 -23.52 2.72 40.40
CA ASP A 327 -23.24 4.14 40.16
C ASP A 327 -23.62 4.48 38.72
N SER A 328 -24.57 5.41 38.64
CA SER A 328 -25.26 5.83 37.44
C SER A 328 -24.49 6.98 36.81
N ASP A 329 -23.75 6.71 35.73
CA ASP A 329 -23.33 7.76 34.80
C ASP A 329 -24.01 7.54 33.45
N SER A 330 -25.05 8.34 33.26
CA SER A 330 -26.00 8.31 32.17
C SER A 330 -25.38 8.95 30.92
N SER A 331 -24.69 8.18 30.09
CA SER A 331 -24.65 8.45 28.65
C SER A 331 -25.60 7.47 27.95
N SER A 332 -26.84 7.91 27.77
CA SER A 332 -27.89 7.19 27.06
C SER A 332 -27.50 7.00 25.59
N GLN A 333 -26.80 5.90 25.28
CA GLN A 333 -26.88 5.29 23.96
C GLN A 333 -28.29 4.70 23.85
N SER A 334 -29.23 5.51 23.37
CA SER A 334 -30.49 4.98 22.86
C SER A 334 -30.13 3.96 21.79
N GLY A 335 -30.25 2.66 22.11
CA GLY A 335 -29.89 1.59 21.20
C GLY A 335 -30.57 1.81 19.86
N GLU A 336 -29.80 2.24 18.87
CA GLU A 336 -30.30 2.53 17.55
C GLU A 336 -30.81 1.22 16.97
N VAL A 337 -32.09 1.19 16.67
CA VAL A 337 -32.76 -0.01 16.19
C VAL A 337 -32.37 -0.18 14.72
N ILE A 338 -31.64 -1.26 14.41
CA ILE A 338 -31.26 -1.56 13.04
C ILE A 338 -32.43 -2.26 12.34
N GLU A 339 -33.01 -1.57 11.37
CA GLU A 339 -34.20 -2.02 10.65
C GLU A 339 -33.88 -2.79 9.36
N SER A 340 -32.66 -2.64 8.83
CA SER A 340 -32.25 -3.26 7.58
C SER A 340 -30.75 -3.51 7.50
N LEU A 341 -30.34 -4.39 6.60
CA LEU A 341 -28.92 -4.61 6.32
C LEU A 341 -28.26 -3.31 5.81
N GLN A 342 -28.94 -2.52 4.99
CA GLN A 342 -28.42 -1.23 4.54
C GLN A 342 -28.21 -0.26 5.69
N HIS A 343 -29.11 -0.24 6.68
CA HIS A 343 -28.96 0.61 7.88
C HIS A 343 -27.76 0.15 8.74
N LEU A 344 -27.51 -1.16 8.84
CA LEU A 344 -26.28 -1.67 9.47
C LEU A 344 -25.03 -1.17 8.73
N LEU A 345 -25.02 -1.22 7.41
CA LEU A 345 -23.89 -0.71 6.62
C LEU A 345 -23.69 0.79 6.81
N ASP A 346 -24.78 1.58 6.79
CA ASP A 346 -24.74 3.03 7.02
C ASP A 346 -24.18 3.33 8.42
N ALA A 347 -24.62 2.61 9.46
CA ALA A 347 -24.13 2.75 10.83
C ALA A 347 -22.64 2.40 10.96
N ARG A 348 -22.20 1.32 10.30
CA ARG A 348 -20.78 0.95 10.28
C ARG A 348 -19.93 1.97 9.53
N CYS A 349 -20.44 2.53 8.43
CA CYS A 349 -19.78 3.63 7.74
C CYS A 349 -19.64 4.88 8.61
N ALA A 350 -20.64 5.19 9.45
CA ALA A 350 -20.53 6.26 10.42
C ALA A 350 -19.43 5.97 11.47
N GLN A 351 -19.33 4.73 11.97
CA GLN A 351 -18.25 4.31 12.88
C GLN A 351 -16.87 4.46 12.22
N GLU A 352 -16.73 4.09 10.94
CA GLU A 352 -15.48 4.24 10.20
C GLU A 352 -15.08 5.73 10.06
N PHE A 353 -16.03 6.61 9.72
CA PHE A 353 -15.79 8.06 9.68
C PHE A 353 -15.38 8.61 11.04
N GLU A 354 -16.03 8.14 12.11
CA GLU A 354 -15.70 8.52 13.48
C GLU A 354 -14.29 8.06 13.87
N TRP A 355 -13.89 6.84 13.49
CA TRP A 355 -12.54 6.33 13.69
C TRP A 355 -11.50 7.12 12.89
N LEU A 356 -11.76 7.41 11.61
CA LEU A 356 -10.89 8.26 10.78
C LEU A 356 -10.75 9.67 11.38
N CYS A 357 -11.83 10.20 11.94
CA CYS A 357 -11.79 11.47 12.65
C CYS A 357 -10.95 11.40 13.93
N LYS A 358 -11.29 10.49 14.85
CA LYS A 358 -10.71 10.45 16.21
C LYS A 358 -9.30 9.87 16.23
N GLU A 359 -9.12 8.71 15.61
CA GLU A 359 -7.87 7.95 15.67
C GLU A 359 -6.87 8.40 14.60
N LYS A 360 -7.36 8.74 13.40
CA LYS A 360 -6.50 9.23 12.31
C LYS A 360 -6.38 10.74 12.21
N LYS A 361 -7.13 11.48 13.04
CA LYS A 361 -7.12 12.96 13.08
C LYS A 361 -7.43 13.58 11.71
N LEU A 362 -8.20 12.90 10.88
CA LEU A 362 -8.56 13.39 9.56
C LEU A 362 -9.81 14.27 9.68
N LEU A 363 -9.60 15.58 9.86
CA LEU A 363 -10.66 16.56 10.11
C LEU A 363 -11.79 16.55 9.06
N VAL A 364 -11.46 16.17 7.83
CA VAL A 364 -12.44 16.08 6.74
C VAL A 364 -13.54 15.03 7.00
N PHE A 365 -13.28 14.04 7.87
CA PHE A 365 -14.25 13.01 8.29
C PHE A 365 -14.91 13.32 9.64
N CYS A 366 -14.52 14.41 10.33
CA CYS A 366 -15.03 14.76 11.65
C CYS A 366 -16.42 15.41 11.66
N ASP A 367 -17.10 15.41 10.52
CA ASP A 367 -18.42 15.99 10.43
C ASP A 367 -19.48 15.00 10.94
N ALA A 368 -20.27 15.41 11.94
CA ALA A 368 -21.34 14.61 12.53
C ALA A 368 -22.57 14.44 11.62
N ARG A 369 -22.47 14.79 10.33
CA ARG A 369 -23.51 14.60 9.32
C ARG A 369 -23.69 13.10 9.01
N ALA A 370 -24.89 12.75 8.54
CA ALA A 370 -25.24 11.36 8.23
C ALA A 370 -24.31 10.78 7.15
N VAL A 371 -23.67 9.65 7.47
CA VAL A 371 -22.82 8.87 6.55
C VAL A 371 -23.61 7.67 6.07
N VAL A 372 -23.46 7.29 4.80
CA VAL A 372 -24.14 6.15 4.21
C VAL A 372 -23.18 5.29 3.41
N ALA A 373 -23.45 3.98 3.38
CA ALA A 373 -22.75 3.01 2.55
C ALA A 373 -23.37 2.96 1.17
N ARG A 374 -22.57 3.17 0.12
CA ARG A 374 -23.02 3.07 -1.28
C ARG A 374 -21.99 2.34 -2.11
N LYS A 375 -22.46 1.64 -3.12
CA LYS A 375 -21.61 1.04 -4.13
C LYS A 375 -21.75 1.84 -5.43
N ASP A 376 -20.66 2.44 -5.88
CA ASP A 376 -20.62 3.28 -7.08
C ASP A 376 -19.62 2.73 -8.11
N MET A 377 -19.70 3.18 -9.36
CA MET A 377 -18.88 2.67 -10.47
C MET A 377 -17.39 3.11 -10.43
N GLY A 378 -16.92 3.70 -9.34
CA GLY A 378 -15.58 4.23 -9.20
C GLY A 378 -15.35 5.53 -9.97
N VAL A 379 -14.13 6.06 -9.87
CA VAL A 379 -13.75 7.36 -10.42
C VAL A 379 -13.37 7.28 -11.91
N GLY A 380 -13.66 6.20 -12.65
CA GLY A 380 -13.33 6.17 -14.08
C GLY A 380 -13.69 4.92 -14.88
N ARG A 381 -13.70 5.07 -16.21
CA ARG A 381 -13.81 3.96 -17.17
C ARG A 381 -12.53 3.11 -17.09
N GLY A 382 -12.59 1.96 -16.41
CA GLY A 382 -11.48 1.00 -16.37
C GLY A 382 -11.15 0.43 -15.00
N GLU A 383 -11.76 0.93 -13.92
CA GLU A 383 -11.65 0.27 -12.62
C GLU A 383 -12.41 -1.07 -12.62
N PRO A 384 -11.95 -2.07 -11.83
CA PRO A 384 -12.58 -3.37 -11.72
C PRO A 384 -13.93 -3.26 -10.99
N GLY A 385 -14.94 -2.79 -11.71
CA GLY A 385 -16.32 -2.79 -11.28
C GLY A 385 -16.65 -1.83 -10.13
N PRO A 386 -17.93 -1.82 -9.72
CA PRO A 386 -18.41 -0.91 -8.70
C PRO A 386 -17.81 -1.24 -7.31
N LEU A 387 -17.42 -0.23 -6.55
CA LEU A 387 -16.76 -0.32 -5.25
C LEU A 387 -17.66 0.23 -4.14
N TRP A 388 -17.61 -0.41 -2.96
CA TRP A 388 -18.30 0.05 -1.76
C TRP A 388 -17.53 1.17 -1.05
N ARG A 389 -18.24 2.24 -0.72
CA ARG A 389 -17.72 3.45 -0.09
C ARG A 389 -18.67 3.96 1.00
N CYS A 390 -18.07 4.59 2.00
CA CYS A 390 -18.77 5.39 2.99
C CYS A 390 -18.74 6.86 2.56
N VAL A 391 -19.90 7.50 2.47
CA VAL A 391 -20.08 8.83 1.87
C VAL A 391 -20.98 9.67 2.74
N MET A 392 -20.71 10.96 2.86
CA MET A 392 -21.64 11.88 3.52
C MET A 392 -22.92 12.01 2.68
N LYS A 393 -24.08 11.80 3.31
CA LYS A 393 -25.39 11.87 2.65
C LYS A 393 -25.67 13.23 2.00
N VAL A 394 -25.09 14.29 2.54
CA VAL A 394 -25.22 15.67 2.02
C VAL A 394 -24.52 15.88 0.69
N ASP A 395 -23.52 15.07 0.37
CA ASP A 395 -22.77 15.16 -0.89
C ASP A 395 -23.43 14.29 -1.98
N MET A 396 -24.52 13.59 -1.63
CA MET A 396 -25.27 12.79 -2.59
C MET A 396 -26.23 13.65 -3.42
N GLN A 397 -26.09 13.55 -4.73
CA GLN A 397 -27.01 14.07 -5.73
C GLN A 397 -28.23 13.14 -5.87
N THR A 398 -29.41 13.65 -5.53
CA THR A 398 -30.67 12.90 -5.56
C THR A 398 -31.13 12.51 -6.97
N SER A 399 -30.63 13.19 -8.01
CA SER A 399 -30.96 12.94 -9.42
C SER A 399 -30.29 11.70 -10.00
N GLY A 400 -29.21 11.22 -9.39
CA GLY A 400 -28.48 10.04 -9.84
C GLY A 400 -28.79 8.79 -9.03
N LYS A 401 -28.27 7.65 -9.51
CA LYS A 401 -28.37 6.35 -8.85
C LYS A 401 -26.98 5.85 -8.45
N SER A 402 -26.90 5.24 -7.29
CA SER A 402 -25.83 4.32 -6.88
C SER A 402 -26.46 2.97 -6.53
N PHE A 403 -25.67 2.03 -6.03
CA PHE A 403 -26.17 0.75 -5.56
C PHE A 403 -26.22 0.72 -4.02
N CYS A 404 -27.31 0.15 -3.51
CA CYS A 404 -27.54 -0.20 -2.12
C CYS A 404 -27.75 -1.72 -2.03
N VAL A 405 -27.89 -2.26 -0.82
CA VAL A 405 -28.31 -3.66 -0.59
C VAL A 405 -29.70 -3.74 0.02
N ASP A 406 -30.40 -4.83 -0.30
CA ASP A 406 -31.61 -5.21 0.43
C ASP A 406 -31.25 -6.01 1.69
N ASN A 407 -32.26 -6.45 2.44
CA ASN A 407 -32.07 -7.27 3.64
C ASN A 407 -31.46 -8.65 3.34
N CYS A 408 -31.39 -9.06 2.07
CA CYS A 408 -30.75 -10.28 1.63
C CYS A 408 -29.40 -10.01 0.98
N GLY A 409 -28.82 -8.81 1.13
CA GLY A 409 -27.52 -8.47 0.55
C GLY A 409 -27.53 -8.35 -0.97
N ILE A 410 -28.71 -8.36 -1.62
CA ILE A 410 -28.82 -8.23 -3.07
C ILE A 410 -28.67 -6.75 -3.43
N GLU A 411 -27.72 -6.47 -4.31
CA GLU A 411 -27.46 -5.13 -4.80
C GLU A 411 -28.60 -4.64 -5.70
N TYR A 412 -29.13 -3.45 -5.42
CA TYR A 412 -30.13 -2.80 -6.26
C TYR A 412 -29.86 -1.30 -6.40
N PRO A 413 -30.25 -0.68 -7.53
CA PRO A 413 -30.09 0.76 -7.72
C PRO A 413 -30.96 1.55 -6.75
N CYS A 414 -30.35 2.44 -5.97
CA CYS A 414 -31.04 3.32 -5.02
C CYS A 414 -30.77 4.80 -5.35
N PRO A 415 -31.67 5.72 -4.93
CA PRO A 415 -31.46 7.15 -5.10
C PRO A 415 -30.19 7.64 -4.41
N GLY A 416 -29.56 8.62 -5.04
CA GLY A 416 -28.33 9.23 -4.54
C GLY A 416 -27.13 8.72 -5.32
N HIS A 417 -26.57 9.57 -6.15
CA HIS A 417 -25.26 9.40 -6.75
C HIS A 417 -24.30 10.39 -6.10
N PHE A 418 -23.01 10.15 -6.16
CA PHE A 418 -22.01 11.14 -5.77
C PHE A 418 -20.87 11.02 -6.77
N ASP A 419 -20.15 12.13 -6.95
CA ASP A 419 -18.94 12.14 -7.76
C ASP A 419 -17.75 11.86 -6.83
N PRO A 420 -17.14 10.67 -6.91
CA PRO A 420 -16.04 10.32 -6.04
C PRO A 420 -14.78 11.18 -6.30
N THR A 421 -14.69 11.99 -7.36
CA THR A 421 -13.59 12.97 -7.50
C THR A 421 -13.72 14.19 -6.61
N THR A 422 -14.95 14.59 -6.26
CA THR A 422 -15.24 15.87 -5.59
C THR A 422 -15.85 15.69 -4.21
N THR A 423 -16.19 14.45 -3.84
CA THR A 423 -16.90 14.11 -2.61
C THR A 423 -15.98 13.45 -1.59
N VAL A 424 -16.08 13.84 -0.32
CA VAL A 424 -15.39 13.17 0.77
C VAL A 424 -15.99 11.79 0.98
N HIS A 425 -15.16 10.75 0.83
CA HIS A 425 -15.59 9.38 1.01
C HIS A 425 -14.43 8.52 1.52
N ALA A 426 -14.76 7.40 2.16
CA ALA A 426 -13.81 6.38 2.56
C ALA A 426 -14.11 5.08 1.81
N LYS A 427 -13.09 4.48 1.18
CA LYS A 427 -13.23 3.12 0.66
C LYS A 427 -13.23 2.17 1.83
N TRP A 428 -14.24 1.29 1.89
CA TRP A 428 -14.28 0.30 2.95
C TRP A 428 -14.45 -1.10 2.36
N PRO A 429 -13.35 -1.83 2.11
CA PRO A 429 -13.40 -3.17 1.54
C PRO A 429 -14.11 -4.17 2.47
N GLY A 430 -14.19 -3.86 3.77
CA GLY A 430 -14.90 -4.68 4.76
C GLY A 430 -16.42 -4.75 4.56
N ILE A 431 -17.03 -3.83 3.79
CA ILE A 431 -18.50 -3.83 3.57
C ILE A 431 -18.97 -5.16 3.00
N VAL A 432 -18.21 -5.76 2.07
CA VAL A 432 -18.58 -7.06 1.47
C VAL A 432 -18.64 -8.16 2.53
N ALA A 433 -17.65 -8.21 3.43
CA ALA A 433 -17.64 -9.17 4.53
C ALA A 433 -18.83 -8.95 5.48
N VAL A 434 -19.15 -7.69 5.81
CA VAL A 434 -20.31 -7.37 6.65
C VAL A 434 -21.61 -7.82 6.00
N ILE A 435 -21.77 -7.61 4.69
CA ILE A 435 -22.92 -8.10 3.92
C ILE A 435 -23.03 -9.62 4.01
N GLU A 436 -21.94 -10.34 3.73
CA GLU A 436 -21.92 -11.81 3.72
C GLU A 436 -22.20 -12.41 5.10
N GLU A 437 -21.62 -11.85 6.16
CA GLU A 437 -21.80 -12.29 7.55
C GLU A 437 -23.24 -12.09 8.02
N ASN A 438 -23.84 -10.95 7.65
CA ASN A 438 -25.16 -10.56 8.15
C ASN A 438 -26.31 -10.98 7.23
N GLN A 439 -26.03 -11.44 6.00
CA GLN A 439 -27.04 -11.80 5.02
C GLN A 439 -28.10 -12.75 5.60
N ARG A 440 -27.67 -13.76 6.37
CA ARG A 440 -28.57 -14.75 6.96
C ARG A 440 -29.45 -14.18 8.08
N ALA A 441 -28.95 -13.20 8.83
CA ALA A 441 -29.67 -12.61 9.95
C ALA A 441 -30.82 -11.71 9.48
N PHE A 442 -30.63 -11.02 8.36
CA PHE A 442 -31.61 -10.09 7.79
C PHE A 442 -32.50 -10.73 6.72
N CYS A 443 -32.01 -11.72 5.97
CA CYS A 443 -32.80 -12.35 4.92
C CYS A 443 -33.91 -13.25 5.50
N GLY A 444 -35.17 -12.93 5.21
CA GLY A 444 -36.35 -13.70 5.66
C GLY A 444 -37.04 -13.15 6.91
N LYS A 445 -36.44 -12.19 7.63
CA LYS A 445 -37.16 -11.42 8.66
C LYS A 445 -37.97 -10.32 7.99
N GLN A 446 -39.22 -10.61 7.64
CA GLN A 446 -40.09 -9.59 7.05
C GLN A 446 -40.48 -8.46 8.02
N ASN A 447 -40.24 -8.57 9.34
CA ASN A 447 -40.60 -7.54 10.35
C ASN A 447 -39.86 -7.70 11.71
N GLY A 448 -38.62 -8.19 11.74
CA GLY A 448 -37.90 -8.46 13.00
C GLY A 448 -36.64 -7.62 13.16
N TYR A 449 -36.61 -6.72 14.14
CA TYR A 449 -35.44 -5.91 14.50
C TYR A 449 -34.24 -6.77 14.94
N VAL A 450 -33.02 -6.33 14.64
CA VAL A 450 -31.76 -6.93 15.11
C VAL A 450 -31.06 -5.88 15.99
N ARG A 451 -30.58 -6.27 17.18
CA ARG A 451 -29.78 -5.36 18.01
C ARG A 451 -28.30 -5.41 17.59
N LEU A 452 -27.63 -4.26 17.69
CA LEU A 452 -26.22 -4.06 17.34
C LEU A 452 -25.21 -4.93 18.11
N ASP A 453 -25.60 -5.45 19.27
CA ASP A 453 -24.78 -6.32 20.11
C ASP A 453 -24.88 -7.80 19.71
N GLU A 454 -25.82 -8.16 18.83
CA GLU A 454 -26.03 -9.51 18.30
C GLU A 454 -25.54 -9.68 16.84
N ALA A 455 -25.04 -8.61 16.20
CA ALA A 455 -24.65 -8.52 14.78
C ALA A 455 -23.31 -7.81 14.58
#